data_AF-A0A6G0LYF7-F1
#
_entry.id   AF-A0A6G0LYF7-F1
#
_cell.length_a   1.000
_cell.length_b   1.000
_cell.length_c   1.000
_cell.angle_alpha   90.00
_cell.angle_beta   90.00
_cell.angle_gamma   90.00
#
_symmetry.space_group_name_H-M   'P 1'
#
loop_
_entity.id
_entity.type
_entity.pdbx_description
1 polymer ?
#
loop_
_entity_poly.entity_id
_entity_poly.type
_entity_poly.pdbx_seq_one_letter_code
_entity_poly.pdbx_strand_id
1 'polypeptide(L)'
;MHLPRTLLLAAALAAPTAVDARAMDVDEWPSTESDHTKLQVVLPEKLMKKDGYAHKDALFGYPAYSMGSLQTQLVYTSESGCEEIKNGDWEPPFALMLDRGDCHFVEKVRRAQHAGARAVLIADNKCLCTDVECLRETGDDFCETVLPFMADDESGGDISIPSMLIRKSDGDAIKREIAQSKGVSNVMVKFDWGIPSPDGRVEWTLWQSAWDDQSLSTLANLEEMVTALGDRAFFTPHFVSYNGTKVGCHEDSDPNTSACGNMCLNNGRYCLLDPSPFHDRSSGASGADVVLENLRRKCIWTLESKTDPGVGLKWWKYVKASGEACGKDENNFRERSCAEKVMKELSIDIKAVEECMQPYGVNVDEVNPLLEEELKEQTALQLLRLPALYVDGVHARGRVDPTSILGMVCAGYGVHDPPEVCSCASQSSVGLLDCVKVGSLANAAAITASGGYSFTSLVVVLLAFVGIVAAGGFVYWRRTQRHMRDQVRSILAEYMPLEDQSMDDDYDMEDERSRMLHPAERAAAKSPRGYMPSRGFLDEDEEEGM
;
A
#
# COMPACT_ATOMS: atom_id res chain seq x y z
N MET A 1 -14.02 79.44 -50.59
CA MET A 1 -13.45 78.08 -50.65
C MET A 1 -13.72 77.39 -49.33
N HIS A 2 -14.44 76.26 -49.40
CA HIS A 2 -14.58 75.13 -48.46
C HIS A 2 -14.79 75.43 -46.96
N LEU A 3 -16.01 75.29 -46.45
CA LEU A 3 -16.74 74.06 -46.01
C LEU A 3 -16.56 73.83 -44.48
N PRO A 4 -17.64 73.49 -43.73
CA PRO A 4 -17.65 73.50 -42.28
C PRO A 4 -17.25 72.16 -41.65
N ARG A 5 -16.72 72.24 -40.41
CA ARG A 5 -16.45 71.11 -39.51
C ARG A 5 -17.72 70.29 -39.28
N THR A 6 -17.73 69.07 -39.80
CA THR A 6 -18.72 68.04 -39.51
C THR A 6 -18.17 67.14 -38.40
N LEU A 7 -18.89 67.07 -37.28
CA LEU A 7 -18.71 66.04 -36.25
C LEU A 7 -19.09 64.68 -36.88
N LEU A 8 -18.15 63.74 -36.91
CA LEU A 8 -18.43 62.34 -37.22
C LEU A 8 -18.36 61.54 -35.91
N LEU A 9 -19.53 61.03 -35.50
CA LEU A 9 -19.66 59.98 -34.50
C LEU A 9 -18.85 58.76 -34.97
N ALA A 10 -17.83 58.38 -34.22
CA ALA A 10 -17.22 57.06 -34.32
C ALA A 10 -18.05 56.08 -33.47
N ALA A 11 -18.86 55.26 -34.13
CA ALA A 11 -19.48 54.09 -33.52
C ALA A 11 -18.37 53.07 -33.19
N ALA A 12 -18.12 52.84 -31.91
CA ALA A 12 -17.26 51.75 -31.45
C ALA A 12 -17.99 50.42 -31.69
N LEU A 13 -17.66 49.74 -32.79
CA LEU A 13 -17.96 48.34 -32.99
C LEU A 13 -17.12 47.55 -31.99
N ALA A 14 -17.76 47.10 -30.89
CA ALA A 14 -17.19 46.08 -30.03
C ALA A 14 -17.12 44.78 -30.84
N ALA A 15 -15.92 44.42 -31.29
CA ALA A 15 -15.65 43.07 -31.77
C ALA A 15 -15.85 42.10 -30.59
N PRO A 16 -16.56 40.98 -30.77
CA PRO A 16 -16.61 39.96 -29.74
C PRO A 16 -15.18 39.47 -29.53
N THR A 17 -14.66 39.63 -28.32
CA THR A 17 -13.44 38.94 -27.90
C THR A 17 -13.73 37.45 -28.02
N ALA A 18 -13.19 36.83 -29.07
CA ALA A 18 -13.07 35.40 -29.13
C ALA A 18 -12.36 34.99 -27.84
N VAL A 19 -13.07 34.24 -27.00
CA VAL A 19 -12.41 33.45 -25.96
C VAL A 19 -11.55 32.49 -26.74
N ASP A 20 -10.25 32.76 -26.81
CA ASP A 20 -9.26 31.76 -27.23
C ASP A 20 -9.43 30.60 -26.25
N ALA A 21 -10.20 29.59 -26.67
CA ALA A 21 -10.06 28.27 -26.11
C ALA A 21 -8.62 27.88 -26.43
N ARG A 22 -7.73 27.97 -25.44
CA ARG A 22 -6.42 27.33 -25.52
C ARG A 22 -6.68 25.91 -26.00
N ALA A 23 -6.14 25.54 -27.15
CA ALA A 23 -5.98 24.15 -27.49
C ALA A 23 -5.21 23.53 -26.32
N MET A 24 -5.84 22.62 -25.58
CA MET A 24 -5.14 21.83 -24.57
C MET A 24 -3.97 21.15 -25.28
N ASP A 25 -2.76 21.43 -24.80
CA ASP A 25 -1.58 20.70 -25.27
C ASP A 25 -1.75 19.25 -24.85
N VAL A 26 -1.56 18.31 -25.78
CA VAL A 26 -1.80 16.89 -25.57
C VAL A 26 -0.76 16.26 -24.64
N ASP A 27 0.36 16.96 -24.45
CA ASP A 27 1.37 16.65 -23.45
C ASP A 27 1.06 17.29 -22.07
N GLU A 28 0.00 18.11 -21.93
CA GLU A 28 -0.38 18.78 -20.69
C GLU A 28 -1.36 17.91 -19.89
N TRP A 29 -0.93 17.48 -18.70
CA TRP A 29 -1.83 16.88 -17.72
C TRP A 29 -2.89 17.93 -17.34
N PRO A 30 -4.17 17.55 -17.14
CA PRO A 30 -5.18 18.48 -16.64
C PRO A 30 -4.94 18.97 -15.19
N SER A 31 -3.84 18.54 -14.55
CA SER A 31 -3.36 18.94 -13.24
C SER A 31 -2.07 19.73 -13.39
N THR A 32 -1.89 20.74 -12.56
CA THR A 32 -0.71 21.62 -12.53
C THR A 32 0.55 20.96 -11.97
N GLU A 33 0.68 19.64 -12.05
CA GLU A 33 1.80 18.88 -11.50
C GLU A 33 3.08 19.14 -12.30
N SER A 34 4.15 19.51 -11.61
CA SER A 34 5.49 19.55 -12.19
C SER A 34 6.04 18.13 -12.28
N ASP A 35 5.97 17.50 -13.46
CA ASP A 35 6.60 16.20 -13.69
C ASP A 35 8.12 16.36 -13.72
N HIS A 36 8.78 15.81 -12.70
CA HIS A 36 10.25 15.81 -12.54
C HIS A 36 10.90 14.48 -12.97
N THR A 37 10.17 13.65 -13.72
CA THR A 37 10.68 12.40 -14.29
C THR A 37 11.21 12.61 -15.71
N LYS A 38 12.29 11.91 -16.06
CA LYS A 38 12.88 11.98 -17.40
C LYS A 38 13.29 10.60 -17.91
N LEU A 39 12.81 10.28 -19.10
CA LEU A 39 13.26 9.12 -19.86
C LEU A 39 14.18 9.54 -21.00
N GLN A 40 15.34 8.92 -21.13
CA GLN A 40 16.32 9.24 -22.17
C GLN A 40 17.01 8.00 -22.70
N VAL A 41 17.03 7.82 -24.03
CA VAL A 41 18.01 6.92 -24.65
C VAL A 41 19.37 7.63 -24.67
N VAL A 42 20.37 7.01 -24.04
CA VAL A 42 21.74 7.55 -23.92
C VAL A 42 22.62 7.01 -25.05
N LEU A 43 22.37 5.79 -25.51
CA LEU A 43 23.03 5.19 -26.66
C LEU A 43 22.02 4.43 -27.51
N PRO A 44 22.14 4.44 -28.85
CA PRO A 44 23.08 5.25 -29.64
C PRO A 44 22.70 6.73 -29.70
N GLU A 45 23.67 7.61 -30.00
CA GLU A 45 23.49 9.08 -30.02
C GLU A 45 22.35 9.54 -30.95
N LYS A 46 22.08 8.83 -32.04
CA LYS A 46 20.99 9.15 -32.97
C LYS A 46 19.58 9.02 -32.39
N LEU A 47 19.43 8.28 -31.28
CA LEU A 47 18.17 8.20 -30.53
C LEU A 47 18.14 9.20 -29.36
N MET A 48 19.21 9.98 -29.13
CA MET A 48 19.20 10.99 -28.08
C MET A 48 18.29 12.15 -28.45
N LYS A 49 17.33 12.44 -27.58
CA LYS A 49 16.52 13.67 -27.61
C LYS A 49 17.06 14.71 -26.62
N LYS A 50 16.92 16.00 -26.95
CA LYS A 50 17.39 17.10 -26.09
C LYS A 50 16.62 17.13 -24.75
N ASP A 51 15.30 17.05 -24.84
CA ASP A 51 14.41 17.23 -23.69
C ASP A 51 13.95 15.91 -23.06
N GLY A 52 14.41 14.77 -23.59
CA GLY A 52 13.90 13.46 -23.19
C GLY A 52 12.82 12.93 -24.13
N TYR A 53 12.39 11.71 -23.85
CA TYR A 53 11.21 11.11 -24.44
C TYR A 53 10.00 11.52 -23.61
N ALA A 54 8.90 11.89 -24.28
CA ALA A 54 7.63 12.06 -23.60
C ALA A 54 7.15 10.69 -23.13
N HIS A 55 6.76 10.61 -21.87
CA HIS A 55 6.43 9.36 -21.22
C HIS A 55 5.35 9.56 -20.14
N LYS A 56 4.73 8.46 -19.73
CA LYS A 56 3.86 8.39 -18.55
C LYS A 56 4.35 7.33 -17.59
N ASP A 57 4.55 7.70 -16.34
CA ASP A 57 4.88 6.76 -15.27
C ASP A 57 3.69 5.87 -14.89
N ALA A 58 3.98 4.66 -14.43
CA ALA A 58 2.96 3.80 -13.84
C ALA A 58 2.55 4.26 -12.45
N LEU A 59 1.28 4.03 -12.12
CA LEU A 59 0.70 4.26 -10.80
C LEU A 59 0.84 3.02 -9.89
N PHE A 60 1.77 2.12 -10.23
CA PHE A 60 2.17 0.94 -9.47
C PHE A 60 3.69 0.72 -9.58
N GLY A 61 4.23 -0.18 -8.77
CA GLY A 61 5.68 -0.41 -8.65
C GLY A 61 6.36 0.57 -7.71
N TYR A 62 7.69 0.50 -7.64
CA TYR A 62 8.51 1.40 -6.83
C TYR A 62 9.51 2.14 -7.73
N PRO A 63 9.26 3.43 -8.03
CA PRO A 63 10.25 4.26 -8.66
C PRO A 63 11.49 4.40 -7.77
N ALA A 64 12.66 4.47 -8.39
CA ALA A 64 13.92 4.50 -7.67
C ALA A 64 14.30 5.93 -7.24
N TYR A 65 13.38 6.66 -6.59
CA TYR A 65 13.61 8.03 -6.10
C TYR A 65 14.88 8.13 -5.25
N SER A 66 15.15 7.15 -4.38
CA SER A 66 16.35 7.08 -3.54
C SER A 66 17.66 6.92 -4.34
N MET A 67 17.60 6.34 -5.55
CA MET A 67 18.75 6.23 -6.45
C MET A 67 18.88 7.44 -7.38
N GLY A 68 17.80 8.22 -7.53
CA GLY A 68 17.69 9.36 -8.44
C GLY A 68 17.64 8.98 -9.93
N SER A 69 18.40 7.97 -10.37
CA SER A 69 18.35 7.49 -11.75
C SER A 69 18.73 6.02 -11.89
N LEU A 70 18.23 5.40 -12.95
CA LEU A 70 18.56 4.05 -13.38
C LEU A 70 19.02 4.08 -14.84
N GLN A 71 20.29 3.74 -15.08
CA GLN A 71 20.82 3.59 -16.44
C GLN A 71 21.16 2.13 -16.71
N THR A 72 20.60 1.57 -17.79
CA THR A 72 20.71 0.14 -18.07
C THR A 72 20.51 -0.17 -19.56
N GLN A 73 20.90 -1.37 -20.00
CA GLN A 73 20.62 -1.84 -21.36
C GLN A 73 19.11 -2.03 -21.55
N LEU A 74 18.57 -1.58 -22.69
CA LEU A 74 17.18 -1.81 -23.07
C LEU A 74 17.09 -3.03 -23.98
N VAL A 75 16.39 -4.07 -23.56
CA VAL A 75 16.15 -5.29 -24.33
C VAL A 75 14.72 -5.27 -24.84
N TYR A 76 14.50 -5.66 -26.11
CA TYR A 76 13.16 -5.80 -26.68
C TYR A 76 12.84 -7.29 -26.91
N THR A 77 11.62 -7.68 -26.57
CA THR A 77 11.04 -8.98 -26.92
C THR A 77 9.75 -8.78 -27.69
N SER A 78 9.50 -9.63 -28.69
CA SER A 78 8.23 -9.65 -29.43
C SER A 78 7.12 -10.41 -28.68
N GLU A 79 7.43 -10.99 -27.52
CA GLU A 79 6.42 -11.59 -26.64
C GLU A 79 5.51 -10.50 -26.07
N SER A 80 4.21 -10.78 -25.96
CA SER A 80 3.23 -9.80 -25.45
C SER A 80 3.46 -9.44 -23.98
N GLY A 81 4.21 -10.25 -23.24
CA GLY A 81 4.37 -10.12 -21.79
C GLY A 81 3.14 -10.55 -20.99
N CYS A 82 2.13 -11.14 -21.64
CA CYS A 82 0.95 -11.70 -20.97
C CYS A 82 1.16 -13.16 -20.55
N GLU A 83 2.12 -13.83 -21.17
CA GLU A 83 2.58 -15.17 -20.79
C GLU A 83 3.96 -15.10 -20.12
N GLU A 84 4.45 -16.23 -19.65
CA GLU A 84 5.80 -16.33 -19.07
C GLU A 84 6.85 -15.94 -20.11
N ILE A 85 7.64 -14.92 -19.77
CA ILE A 85 8.71 -14.42 -20.64
C ILE A 85 9.92 -15.33 -20.48
N LYS A 86 10.33 -16.01 -21.55
CA LYS A 86 11.51 -16.87 -21.52
C LYS A 86 12.75 -16.00 -21.48
N ASN A 87 13.53 -16.13 -20.42
CA ASN A 87 14.75 -15.35 -20.26
C ASN A 87 15.74 -15.72 -21.39
N GLY A 88 15.97 -14.80 -22.32
CA GLY A 88 16.75 -15.01 -23.54
C GLY A 88 18.26 -14.88 -23.34
N ASP A 89 18.79 -15.44 -22.25
CA ASP A 89 20.18 -15.23 -21.78
C ASP A 89 20.55 -13.74 -21.59
N TRP A 90 19.61 -12.93 -21.10
CA TRP A 90 19.85 -11.50 -20.87
C TRP A 90 20.67 -11.29 -19.59
N GLU A 91 21.75 -10.52 -19.70
CA GLU A 91 22.64 -10.23 -18.57
C GLU A 91 22.07 -9.08 -17.72
N PRO A 92 21.75 -9.30 -16.43
CA PRO A 92 21.28 -8.22 -15.56
C PRO A 92 22.41 -7.23 -15.21
N PRO A 93 22.09 -5.93 -14.99
CA PRO A 93 20.76 -5.33 -15.05
C PRO A 93 20.35 -5.00 -16.50
N PHE A 94 19.06 -5.17 -16.80
CA PHE A 94 18.45 -4.72 -18.06
C PHE A 94 17.06 -4.12 -17.80
N ALA A 95 16.63 -3.22 -18.67
CA ALA A 95 15.24 -2.81 -18.80
C ALA A 95 14.60 -3.59 -19.94
N LEU A 96 13.34 -4.00 -19.79
CA LEU A 96 12.62 -4.73 -20.81
C LEU A 96 11.61 -3.81 -21.52
N MET A 97 11.64 -3.81 -22.84
CA MET A 97 10.68 -3.13 -23.68
C MET A 97 9.59 -4.11 -24.14
N LEU A 98 8.33 -3.74 -23.92
CA LEU A 98 7.15 -4.54 -24.28
C LEU A 98 6.13 -3.68 -25.04
N ASP A 99 5.35 -4.30 -25.91
CA ASP A 99 4.27 -3.62 -26.62
C ASP A 99 2.96 -3.62 -25.81
N ARG A 100 2.21 -2.51 -25.87
CA ARG A 100 0.86 -2.39 -25.29
C ARG A 100 -0.13 -3.29 -26.04
N GLY A 101 -1.03 -3.93 -25.30
CA GLY A 101 -2.09 -4.78 -25.86
C GLY A 101 -2.27 -6.09 -25.08
N ASP A 102 -3.25 -6.90 -25.46
CA ASP A 102 -3.51 -8.28 -25.02
C ASP A 102 -3.88 -8.50 -23.52
N CYS A 103 -3.24 -7.82 -22.57
CA CYS A 103 -3.49 -7.94 -21.13
C CYS A 103 -3.20 -6.64 -20.37
N HIS A 104 -3.49 -6.63 -19.07
CA HIS A 104 -3.28 -5.49 -18.17
C HIS A 104 -1.78 -5.14 -18.00
N PHE A 105 -1.48 -3.87 -17.76
CA PHE A 105 -0.09 -3.39 -17.59
C PHE A 105 0.61 -4.04 -16.40
N VAL A 106 -0.11 -4.24 -15.30
CA VAL A 106 0.40 -4.90 -14.09
C VAL A 106 0.91 -6.30 -14.41
N GLU A 107 0.15 -7.09 -15.18
CA GLU A 107 0.58 -8.42 -15.58
C GLU A 107 1.87 -8.38 -16.42
N LYS A 108 1.95 -7.50 -17.42
CA LYS A 108 3.17 -7.33 -18.25
C LYS A 108 4.40 -7.02 -17.40
N VAL A 109 4.29 -6.05 -16.50
CA VAL A 109 5.41 -5.62 -15.66
C VAL A 109 5.79 -6.70 -14.65
N ARG A 110 4.81 -7.45 -14.11
CA ARG A 110 5.06 -8.62 -13.26
C ARG A 110 5.84 -9.71 -13.98
N ARG A 111 5.45 -10.06 -15.21
CA ARG A 111 6.18 -11.07 -16.02
C ARG A 111 7.61 -10.60 -16.34
N ALA A 112 7.77 -9.32 -16.68
CA ALA A 112 9.09 -8.73 -16.92
C ALA A 112 9.98 -8.77 -15.65
N GLN A 113 9.40 -8.47 -14.48
CA GLN A 113 10.08 -8.59 -13.19
C GLN A 113 10.53 -10.03 -12.94
N HIS A 114 9.66 -11.02 -13.18
CA HIS A 114 10.02 -12.43 -13.02
C HIS A 114 11.12 -12.89 -14.00
N ALA A 115 11.19 -12.27 -15.18
CA ALA A 115 12.28 -12.48 -16.13
C ALA A 115 13.60 -11.80 -15.71
N GLY A 116 13.62 -11.03 -14.62
CA GLY A 116 14.81 -10.38 -14.08
C GLY A 116 15.03 -8.93 -14.54
N ALA A 117 14.05 -8.33 -15.23
CA ALA A 117 14.14 -6.92 -15.62
C ALA A 117 14.18 -6.00 -14.39
N ARG A 118 14.94 -4.90 -14.48
CA ARG A 118 15.03 -3.88 -13.42
C ARG A 118 14.14 -2.66 -13.65
N ALA A 119 13.64 -2.50 -14.87
CA ALA A 119 12.63 -1.52 -15.26
C ALA A 119 11.91 -1.99 -16.53
N VAL A 120 10.73 -1.42 -16.80
CA VAL A 120 9.97 -1.74 -18.00
C VAL A 120 9.66 -0.48 -18.79
N LEU A 121 9.80 -0.57 -20.12
CA LEU A 121 9.37 0.46 -21.05
C LEU A 121 8.24 -0.11 -21.91
N ILE A 122 7.02 0.39 -21.74
CA ILE A 122 5.89 0.00 -22.58
C ILE A 122 5.84 0.91 -23.80
N ALA A 123 5.84 0.32 -25.00
CA ALA A 123 5.58 1.03 -26.24
C ALA A 123 4.08 1.04 -26.53
N ASP A 124 3.52 2.22 -26.73
CA ASP A 124 2.13 2.34 -27.14
C ASP A 124 1.90 1.69 -28.52
N ASN A 125 0.70 1.16 -28.73
CA ASN A 125 0.31 0.47 -29.96
C ASN A 125 -0.57 1.32 -30.87
N LYS A 126 -0.97 2.51 -30.43
CA LYS A 126 -1.75 3.46 -31.24
C LYS A 126 -1.04 4.81 -31.35
N CYS A 127 -1.23 5.48 -32.47
CA CYS A 127 -0.78 6.85 -32.66
C CYS A 127 -1.72 7.83 -31.94
N LEU A 128 -1.14 8.93 -31.46
CA LEU A 128 -1.91 10.06 -30.97
C LEU A 128 -2.50 10.83 -32.15
N CYS A 129 -3.69 11.43 -31.98
CA CYS A 129 -4.33 12.23 -33.01
C CYS A 129 -3.52 13.46 -33.43
N THR A 130 -2.63 13.93 -32.55
CA THR A 130 -1.68 15.01 -32.82
C THR A 130 -0.42 14.56 -33.54
N ASP A 131 -0.08 13.27 -33.52
CA ASP A 131 1.07 12.70 -34.20
C ASP A 131 0.70 12.31 -35.64
N VAL A 132 0.55 13.33 -36.49
CA VAL A 132 0.18 13.17 -37.90
C VAL A 132 1.18 12.34 -38.70
N GLU A 133 2.45 12.34 -38.29
CA GLU A 133 3.49 11.56 -38.96
C GLU A 133 3.35 10.08 -38.61
N CYS A 134 3.12 9.75 -37.33
CA CYS A 134 2.81 8.38 -36.92
C CYS A 134 1.60 7.85 -37.69
N LEU A 135 0.50 8.60 -37.76
CA LEU A 135 -0.71 8.19 -38.49
C LEU A 135 -0.46 7.95 -39.98
N ARG A 136 0.37 8.79 -40.60
CA ARG A 136 0.75 8.66 -42.01
C ARG A 136 1.62 7.42 -42.26
N GLU A 137 2.53 7.11 -41.33
CA GLU A 137 3.41 5.94 -41.43
C GLU A 137 2.68 4.62 -41.16
N THR A 138 1.79 4.59 -40.18
CA THR A 138 1.05 3.37 -39.79
C THR A 138 -0.18 3.12 -40.63
N GLY A 139 -0.80 4.18 -41.17
CA GLY A 139 -2.08 4.09 -41.84
C GLY A 139 -3.24 3.80 -40.89
N ASP A 140 -3.11 4.15 -39.61
CA ASP A 140 -4.17 3.92 -38.61
C ASP A 140 -5.38 4.84 -38.87
N ASP A 141 -6.56 4.25 -39.02
CA ASP A 141 -7.83 4.99 -39.21
C ASP A 141 -8.34 5.63 -37.91
N PHE A 142 -7.86 5.16 -36.75
CA PHE A 142 -8.28 5.60 -35.42
C PHE A 142 -7.08 5.98 -34.57
N CYS A 143 -7.17 7.13 -33.89
CA CYS A 143 -6.11 7.69 -33.05
C CYS A 143 -6.62 7.93 -31.62
N GLU A 144 -5.72 7.94 -30.65
CA GLU A 144 -6.05 8.32 -29.27
C GLU A 144 -5.73 9.81 -29.05
N THR A 145 -6.55 10.52 -28.29
CA THR A 145 -6.34 11.95 -28.05
C THR A 145 -5.31 12.22 -26.95
N VAL A 146 -5.05 11.25 -26.08
CA VAL A 146 -4.07 11.30 -24.98
C VAL A 146 -3.47 9.91 -24.79
N LEU A 147 -2.22 9.84 -24.30
CA LEU A 147 -1.62 8.57 -23.89
C LEU A 147 -2.45 7.96 -22.74
N PRO A 148 -2.66 6.63 -22.71
CA PRO A 148 -3.36 5.98 -21.61
C PRO A 148 -2.54 6.05 -20.31
N PHE A 149 -3.22 5.91 -19.18
CA PHE A 149 -2.57 5.80 -17.88
C PHE A 149 -2.33 4.33 -17.54
N MET A 150 -1.18 4.04 -16.94
CA MET A 150 -0.87 2.71 -16.43
C MET A 150 -1.31 2.62 -14.96
N ALA A 151 -2.61 2.38 -14.77
CA ALA A 151 -3.20 2.18 -13.45
C ALA A 151 -2.96 0.76 -12.93
N ASP A 152 -2.91 0.64 -11.60
CA ASP A 152 -2.91 -0.63 -10.90
C ASP A 152 -4.28 -1.29 -11.01
N ASP A 153 -4.32 -2.58 -11.32
CA ASP A 153 -5.56 -3.37 -11.40
C ASP A 153 -5.90 -4.04 -10.06
N GLU A 154 -5.42 -3.44 -8.97
CA GLU A 154 -5.47 -3.94 -7.58
C GLU A 154 -4.64 -5.21 -7.32
N SER A 155 -4.02 -5.80 -8.34
CA SER A 155 -3.14 -6.95 -8.17
C SER A 155 -1.67 -6.58 -8.05
N GLY A 156 -1.27 -5.34 -8.40
CA GLY A 156 0.13 -4.94 -8.59
C GLY A 156 0.97 -4.75 -7.32
N GLY A 157 0.49 -5.20 -6.16
CA GLY A 157 1.17 -5.06 -4.88
C GLY A 157 2.52 -5.78 -4.78
N ASP A 158 2.81 -6.74 -5.66
CA ASP A 158 4.05 -7.49 -5.76
C ASP A 158 5.09 -6.87 -6.73
N ILE A 159 4.71 -5.83 -7.47
CA ILE A 159 5.61 -5.16 -8.42
C ILE A 159 6.56 -4.23 -7.66
N SER A 160 7.86 -4.43 -7.90
CA SER A 160 8.97 -3.73 -7.27
C SER A 160 9.84 -2.93 -8.24
N ILE A 161 9.56 -3.03 -9.54
CA ILE A 161 10.31 -2.34 -10.60
C ILE A 161 9.47 -1.20 -11.19
N PRO A 162 10.10 -0.08 -11.57
CA PRO A 162 9.40 1.01 -12.23
C PRO A 162 9.05 0.67 -13.68
N SER A 163 8.00 1.33 -14.19
CA SER A 163 7.62 1.25 -15.60
C SER A 163 7.14 2.57 -16.15
N MET A 164 7.51 2.86 -17.40
CA MET A 164 7.10 4.04 -18.16
C MET A 164 6.46 3.63 -19.50
N LEU A 165 5.44 4.35 -19.93
CA LEU A 165 4.80 4.23 -21.24
C LEU A 165 5.31 5.34 -22.15
N ILE A 166 5.67 5.01 -23.39
CA ILE A 166 6.06 5.97 -24.42
C ILE A 166 5.17 5.89 -25.65
N ARG A 167 5.15 6.98 -26.42
CA ARG A 167 4.45 7.04 -27.72
C ARG A 167 4.89 5.94 -28.67
N LYS A 168 3.96 5.51 -29.52
CA LYS A 168 4.19 4.50 -30.57
C LYS A 168 5.36 4.85 -31.49
N SER A 169 5.40 6.08 -32.02
CA SER A 169 6.46 6.55 -32.93
C SER A 169 7.85 6.44 -32.33
N ASP A 170 7.96 6.79 -31.05
CA ASP A 170 9.19 6.69 -30.27
C ASP A 170 9.58 5.24 -29.99
N GLY A 171 8.61 4.40 -29.63
CA GLY A 171 8.82 2.98 -29.44
C GLY A 171 9.28 2.28 -30.72
N ASP A 172 8.69 2.59 -31.86
CA ASP A 172 9.03 2.01 -33.16
C ASP A 172 10.41 2.44 -33.64
N ALA A 173 10.84 3.68 -33.35
CA ALA A 173 12.21 4.13 -33.62
C ALA A 173 13.24 3.33 -32.82
N ILE A 174 12.99 3.10 -31.52
CA ILE A 174 13.86 2.31 -30.65
C ILE A 174 13.90 0.84 -31.11
N LYS A 175 12.73 0.24 -31.37
CA LYS A 175 12.63 -1.16 -31.84
C LYS A 175 13.39 -1.39 -33.14
N ARG A 176 13.28 -0.47 -34.11
CA ARG A 176 14.06 -0.51 -35.36
C ARG A 176 15.57 -0.52 -35.12
N GLU A 177 16.04 0.23 -34.14
CA GLU A 177 17.46 0.28 -33.81
C GLU A 177 17.96 -1.02 -33.17
N ILE A 178 17.19 -1.56 -32.23
CA ILE A 178 17.51 -2.84 -31.59
C ILE A 178 17.54 -3.95 -32.66
N ALA A 179 16.58 -3.98 -33.58
CA ALA A 179 16.52 -4.97 -34.66
C ALA A 179 17.69 -4.89 -35.66
N GLN A 180 18.27 -3.71 -35.86
CA GLN A 180 19.45 -3.53 -36.73
C GLN A 180 20.75 -3.99 -36.06
N SER A 181 20.74 -4.17 -34.74
CA SER A 181 21.92 -4.58 -33.99
C SER A 181 22.13 -6.09 -34.10
N LYS A 182 23.36 -6.52 -34.40
CA LYS A 182 23.73 -7.92 -34.71
C LYS A 182 23.70 -8.84 -33.48
N GLY A 183 22.53 -9.02 -32.87
CA GLY A 183 22.28 -9.96 -31.76
C GLY A 183 22.62 -9.43 -30.36
N VAL A 184 23.06 -8.18 -30.22
CA VAL A 184 23.25 -7.50 -28.93
C VAL A 184 22.49 -6.18 -28.99
N SER A 185 21.58 -5.92 -28.05
CA SER A 185 20.95 -4.60 -27.98
C SER A 185 22.01 -3.54 -27.68
N ASN A 186 22.23 -2.61 -28.59
CA ASN A 186 23.16 -1.48 -28.40
C ASN A 186 22.48 -0.27 -27.74
N VAL A 187 21.22 -0.43 -27.29
CA VAL A 187 20.43 0.66 -26.75
C VAL A 187 20.59 0.73 -25.23
N MET A 188 21.10 1.86 -24.74
CA MET A 188 21.17 2.16 -23.32
C MET A 188 20.13 3.22 -22.99
N VAL A 189 19.31 2.97 -21.98
CA VAL A 189 18.28 3.89 -21.52
C VAL A 189 18.61 4.38 -20.10
N LYS A 190 18.24 5.62 -19.81
CA LYS A 190 18.30 6.24 -18.49
C LYS A 190 16.90 6.71 -18.09
N PHE A 191 16.45 6.22 -16.93
CA PHE A 191 15.29 6.71 -16.20
C PHE A 191 15.79 7.65 -15.10
N ASP A 192 15.18 8.81 -14.94
CA ASP A 192 15.53 9.83 -13.95
C ASP A 192 14.28 10.21 -13.16
N TRP A 193 14.37 10.22 -11.84
CA TRP A 193 13.31 10.61 -10.90
C TRP A 193 13.87 11.70 -9.99
N GLY A 194 13.83 12.94 -10.47
CA GLY A 194 14.35 14.08 -9.72
C GLY A 194 13.34 14.56 -8.68
N ILE A 195 13.84 14.94 -7.50
CA ILE A 195 13.11 15.73 -6.52
C ILE A 195 13.87 17.05 -6.33
N PRO A 196 13.22 18.22 -6.49
CA PRO A 196 13.84 19.50 -6.20
C PRO A 196 14.35 19.53 -4.76
N SER A 197 15.59 19.99 -4.57
CA SER A 197 16.22 20.08 -3.24
C SER A 197 16.96 21.41 -3.07
N PRO A 198 16.24 22.51 -2.82
CA PRO A 198 16.82 23.85 -2.86
C PRO A 198 17.68 24.20 -1.63
N ASP A 199 17.27 23.77 -0.44
CA ASP A 199 17.83 24.28 0.83
C ASP A 199 18.03 23.22 1.92
N GLY A 200 17.91 21.93 1.58
CA GLY A 200 18.12 20.82 2.52
C GLY A 200 17.00 20.63 3.54
N ARG A 201 15.87 21.32 3.36
CA ARG A 201 14.57 21.00 3.97
C ARG A 201 13.73 20.25 2.94
N VAL A 202 12.84 19.41 3.44
CA VAL A 202 11.95 18.59 2.62
C VAL A 202 10.52 18.84 3.06
N GLU A 203 9.71 19.38 2.16
CA GLU A 203 8.28 19.55 2.39
C GLU A 203 7.54 18.35 1.80
N TRP A 204 6.76 17.65 2.60
CA TRP A 204 6.03 16.48 2.12
C TRP A 204 4.59 16.48 2.61
N THR A 205 3.68 16.08 1.72
CA THR A 205 2.25 16.08 1.99
C THR A 205 1.65 14.72 1.68
N LEU A 206 0.65 14.33 2.46
CA LEU A 206 -0.06 13.08 2.27
C LEU A 206 -1.56 13.33 2.23
N TRP A 207 -2.16 13.07 1.06
CA TRP A 207 -3.60 13.03 0.87
C TRP A 207 -4.14 11.67 1.27
N GLN A 208 -5.17 11.67 2.12
CA GLN A 208 -5.70 10.45 2.72
C GLN A 208 -7.17 10.59 3.12
N SER A 209 -7.72 9.49 3.63
CA SER A 209 -9.01 9.47 4.32
C SER A 209 -8.84 8.85 5.71
N ALA A 210 -9.66 9.27 6.67
CA ALA A 210 -9.71 8.67 8.00
C ALA A 210 -10.23 7.23 8.01
N TRP A 211 -10.90 6.82 6.93
CA TRP A 211 -11.42 5.48 6.71
C TRP A 211 -11.04 4.99 5.32
N ASP A 212 -9.76 4.63 5.17
CA ASP A 212 -9.19 4.00 3.98
C ASP A 212 -8.10 3.01 4.44
N ASP A 213 -8.22 1.74 4.07
CA ASP A 213 -7.35 0.66 4.57
C ASP A 213 -5.87 0.90 4.22
N GLN A 214 -5.61 1.41 3.02
CA GLN A 214 -4.26 1.70 2.56
C GLN A 214 -3.65 2.88 3.34
N SER A 215 -4.42 3.95 3.57
CA SER A 215 -4.01 5.09 4.39
C SER A 215 -3.76 4.67 5.85
N LEU A 216 -4.68 3.91 6.46
CA LEU A 216 -4.56 3.48 7.85
C LEU A 216 -3.34 2.58 8.08
N SER A 217 -3.12 1.59 7.20
CA SER A 217 -1.94 0.71 7.28
C SER A 217 -0.62 1.46 7.09
N THR A 218 -0.62 2.48 6.23
CA THR A 218 0.53 3.36 6.02
C THR A 218 0.80 4.22 7.25
N LEU A 219 -0.21 4.94 7.74
CA LEU A 219 -0.11 5.86 8.89
C LEU A 219 0.34 5.19 10.19
N ALA A 220 -0.09 3.95 10.44
CA ALA A 220 0.23 3.20 11.66
C ALA A 220 1.75 3.08 11.92
N ASN A 221 2.55 3.17 10.86
CA ASN A 221 3.98 2.90 10.85
C ASN A 221 4.85 4.16 10.68
N LEU A 222 4.23 5.34 10.51
CA LEU A 222 4.96 6.58 10.21
C LEU A 222 5.37 7.39 11.44
N GLU A 223 4.75 7.20 12.61
CA GLU A 223 5.09 7.97 13.83
C GLU A 223 6.60 7.89 14.16
N GLU A 224 7.15 6.67 14.14
CA GLU A 224 8.57 6.42 14.42
C GLU A 224 9.47 7.03 13.33
N MET A 225 9.02 6.98 12.07
CA MET A 225 9.75 7.56 10.94
C MET A 225 9.83 9.08 11.02
N VAL A 226 8.70 9.75 11.30
CA VAL A 226 8.67 11.21 11.44
C VAL A 226 9.53 11.67 12.60
N THR A 227 9.51 10.93 13.71
CA THR A 227 10.38 11.21 14.86
C THR A 227 11.87 11.10 14.47
N ALA A 228 12.23 10.12 13.64
CA ALA A 228 13.61 9.91 13.20
C ALA A 228 14.08 10.87 12.10
N LEU A 229 13.18 11.37 11.24
CA LEU A 229 13.49 12.36 10.20
C LEU A 229 13.83 13.74 10.78
N GLY A 230 13.29 14.07 11.96
CA GLY A 230 13.59 15.31 12.68
C GLY A 230 12.90 16.54 12.08
N ASP A 231 13.44 17.72 12.40
CA ASP A 231 12.83 19.03 12.14
C ASP A 231 13.08 19.61 10.73
N ARG A 232 13.79 18.86 9.87
CA ARG A 232 14.01 19.26 8.46
C ARG A 232 13.00 18.67 7.48
N ALA A 233 12.17 17.72 7.92
CA ALA A 233 11.10 17.13 7.13
C ALA A 233 9.75 17.69 7.56
N PHE A 234 9.19 18.62 6.78
CA PHE A 234 7.94 19.32 7.07
C PHE A 234 6.77 18.56 6.45
N PHE A 235 6.05 17.81 7.29
CA PHE A 235 4.83 17.13 6.93
C PHE A 235 3.64 18.10 6.87
N THR A 236 2.68 17.85 5.96
CA THR A 236 1.32 18.41 6.04
C THR A 236 0.27 17.36 5.60
N PRO A 237 -0.71 17.01 6.46
CA PRO A 237 -1.80 16.12 6.09
C PRO A 237 -2.91 16.86 5.34
N HIS A 238 -3.43 16.19 4.31
CA HIS A 238 -4.58 16.59 3.53
C HIS A 238 -5.64 15.49 3.51
N PHE A 239 -6.90 15.88 3.40
CA PHE A 239 -8.02 14.97 3.54
C PHE A 239 -9.01 15.12 2.39
N VAL A 240 -9.36 13.99 1.80
CA VAL A 240 -10.30 14.01 0.67
C VAL A 240 -11.75 14.15 1.11
N SER A 241 -12.53 14.78 0.23
CA SER A 241 -13.99 14.72 0.22
C SER A 241 -14.53 14.84 -1.21
N TYR A 242 -15.75 14.38 -1.45
CA TYR A 242 -16.50 14.65 -2.67
C TYR A 242 -17.25 15.97 -2.54
N ASN A 243 -17.24 16.74 -3.63
CA ASN A 243 -18.07 17.94 -3.75
C ASN A 243 -19.54 17.53 -3.89
N GLY A 244 -20.25 17.51 -2.77
CA GLY A 244 -21.65 17.09 -2.70
C GLY A 244 -22.57 18.00 -3.50
N THR A 245 -22.29 19.30 -3.60
CA THR A 245 -23.04 20.23 -4.44
C THR A 245 -22.99 19.86 -5.92
N LYS A 246 -21.82 19.46 -6.43
CA LYS A 246 -21.69 19.05 -7.84
C LYS A 246 -22.42 17.75 -8.18
N VAL A 247 -22.63 16.88 -7.21
CA VAL A 247 -23.33 15.59 -7.41
C VAL A 247 -24.79 15.64 -6.95
N GLY A 248 -25.32 16.83 -6.63
CA GLY A 248 -26.73 17.02 -6.27
C GLY A 248 -27.09 16.60 -4.84
N CYS A 249 -26.11 16.53 -3.93
CA CYS A 249 -26.35 16.31 -2.50
C CYS A 249 -26.77 17.58 -1.77
N HIS A 250 -26.37 18.75 -2.26
CA HIS A 250 -26.66 20.05 -1.69
C HIS A 250 -27.60 20.81 -2.62
N GLU A 251 -28.92 20.71 -2.35
CA GLU A 251 -30.04 21.58 -2.81
C GLU A 251 -31.39 20.84 -2.59
N ASP A 252 -32.44 21.62 -2.25
CA ASP A 252 -33.92 21.45 -2.17
C ASP A 252 -34.59 20.07 -2.46
N SER A 253 -33.96 18.96 -2.13
CA SER A 253 -34.63 17.67 -2.06
C SER A 253 -35.10 17.44 -0.63
N ASP A 254 -36.36 17.02 -0.49
CA ASP A 254 -36.91 16.46 0.75
C ASP A 254 -35.82 15.58 1.41
N PRO A 255 -35.56 15.69 2.73
CA PRO A 255 -34.59 14.83 3.41
C PRO A 255 -34.76 13.33 3.12
N ASN A 256 -35.97 12.91 2.73
CA ASN A 256 -36.28 11.54 2.30
C ASN A 256 -35.94 11.22 0.83
N THR A 257 -35.67 12.22 -0.01
CA THR A 257 -35.28 12.09 -1.43
C THR A 257 -33.87 12.57 -1.73
N SER A 258 -33.12 13.04 -0.72
CA SER A 258 -31.69 13.36 -0.87
C SER A 258 -30.94 12.15 -1.43
N ALA A 259 -30.37 12.34 -2.61
CA ALA A 259 -29.58 11.32 -3.30
C ALA A 259 -28.45 10.76 -2.41
N CYS A 260 -27.97 11.56 -1.45
CA CYS A 260 -26.76 11.28 -0.69
C CYS A 260 -27.00 10.85 0.77
N GLY A 261 -28.18 11.11 1.35
CA GLY A 261 -28.56 10.61 2.67
C GLY A 261 -27.60 11.00 3.80
N ASN A 262 -27.05 10.00 4.48
CA ASN A 262 -26.14 10.16 5.63
C ASN A 262 -24.66 10.30 5.21
N MET A 263 -24.35 10.42 3.92
CA MET A 263 -22.96 10.46 3.44
C MET A 263 -22.26 11.81 3.60
N CYS A 264 -22.98 12.87 4.02
CA CYS A 264 -22.50 14.24 3.89
C CYS A 264 -22.61 15.08 5.17
N LEU A 265 -21.66 16.00 5.33
CA LEU A 265 -21.71 17.11 6.27
C LEU A 265 -22.06 18.43 5.57
N ASN A 266 -22.45 19.40 6.40
CA ASN A 266 -22.78 20.77 6.05
C ASN A 266 -23.88 20.87 4.98
N ASN A 267 -25.05 20.28 5.27
CA ASN A 267 -26.20 20.26 4.38
C ASN A 267 -25.87 19.69 2.98
N GLY A 268 -25.09 18.60 2.92
CA GLY A 268 -24.77 17.95 1.65
C GLY A 268 -23.57 18.51 0.90
N ARG A 269 -22.78 19.44 1.47
CA ARG A 269 -21.65 20.08 0.77
C ARG A 269 -20.42 19.18 0.67
N TYR A 270 -20.08 18.50 1.76
CA TYR A 270 -18.87 17.69 1.86
C TYR A 270 -19.25 16.24 2.15
N CYS A 271 -18.98 15.34 1.20
CA CYS A 271 -19.43 13.96 1.28
C CYS A 271 -18.27 12.97 1.19
N LEU A 272 -18.46 11.77 1.74
CA LEU A 272 -17.61 10.62 1.45
C LEU A 272 -18.48 9.38 1.26
N LEU A 273 -17.95 8.33 0.64
CA LEU A 273 -18.64 7.05 0.60
C LEU A 273 -18.69 6.44 1.99
N ASP A 274 -19.73 5.64 2.23
CA ASP A 274 -19.90 4.91 3.45
C ASP A 274 -18.77 3.88 3.65
N PRO A 275 -18.10 3.84 4.80
CA PRO A 275 -17.14 2.82 5.23
C PRO A 275 -17.38 1.35 4.86
N SER A 276 -18.62 0.90 4.86
CA SER A 276 -18.93 -0.52 4.75
C SER A 276 -18.58 -1.09 3.36
N PRO A 277 -18.23 -2.39 3.23
CA PRO A 277 -17.89 -3.00 1.95
C PRO A 277 -18.99 -2.90 0.87
N PHE A 278 -20.25 -2.76 1.31
CA PHE A 278 -21.40 -2.61 0.43
C PHE A 278 -21.88 -1.16 0.32
N HIS A 279 -21.20 -0.23 0.99
CA HIS A 279 -21.58 1.17 1.15
C HIS A 279 -23.06 1.31 1.57
N ASP A 280 -23.48 0.49 2.53
CA ASP A 280 -24.85 0.50 3.03
C ASP A 280 -25.15 1.78 3.81
N ARG A 281 -26.35 2.33 3.63
CA ARG A 281 -26.75 3.61 4.26
C ARG A 281 -27.53 3.42 5.56
N SER A 282 -27.57 2.20 6.10
CA SER A 282 -28.55 1.81 7.12
C SER A 282 -27.92 1.33 8.42
N SER A 283 -26.71 0.80 8.37
CA SER A 283 -25.93 0.40 9.52
C SER A 283 -24.56 1.06 9.43
N GLY A 284 -23.65 0.76 10.37
CA GLY A 284 -22.27 1.22 10.18
C GLY A 284 -22.02 2.73 10.30
N ALA A 285 -20.75 3.08 10.34
CA ALA A 285 -20.31 4.47 10.29
C ALA A 285 -20.69 5.03 8.92
N SER A 286 -21.22 6.24 8.88
CA SER A 286 -21.63 6.86 7.63
C SER A 286 -20.49 7.61 6.95
N GLY A 287 -20.64 7.94 5.67
CA GLY A 287 -19.73 8.84 4.97
C GLY A 287 -19.54 10.18 5.70
N ALA A 288 -20.60 10.71 6.33
CA ALA A 288 -20.51 11.94 7.13
C ALA A 288 -19.62 11.77 8.38
N ASP A 289 -19.62 10.59 8.99
CA ASP A 289 -18.76 10.29 10.15
C ASP A 289 -17.28 10.27 9.72
N VAL A 290 -16.97 9.80 8.51
CA VAL A 290 -15.61 9.86 7.96
C VAL A 290 -15.18 11.29 7.68
N VAL A 291 -16.04 12.11 7.07
CA VAL A 291 -15.76 13.54 6.86
C VAL A 291 -15.56 14.25 8.20
N LEU A 292 -16.32 13.88 9.24
CA LEU A 292 -16.19 14.43 10.59
C LEU A 292 -14.82 14.12 11.21
N GLU A 293 -14.33 12.88 11.08
CA GLU A 293 -13.01 12.50 11.57
C GLU A 293 -11.88 13.13 10.72
N ASN A 294 -12.06 13.27 9.40
CA ASN A 294 -11.14 14.02 8.53
C ASN A 294 -11.00 15.47 9.03
N LEU A 295 -12.13 16.15 9.28
CA LEU A 295 -12.15 17.52 9.82
C LEU A 295 -11.49 17.59 11.20
N ARG A 296 -11.77 16.62 12.08
CA ARG A 296 -11.15 16.55 13.41
C ARG A 296 -9.64 16.42 13.33
N ARG A 297 -9.13 15.50 12.50
CA ARG A 297 -7.70 15.30 12.29
C ARG A 297 -7.05 16.54 11.67
N LYS A 298 -7.71 17.23 10.73
CA LYS A 298 -7.22 18.50 10.18
C LYS A 298 -7.15 19.58 11.25
N CYS A 299 -8.16 19.69 12.11
CA CYS A 299 -8.16 20.67 13.20
C CYS A 299 -7.07 20.40 14.24
N ILE A 300 -6.88 19.15 14.65
CA ILE A 300 -5.77 18.77 15.54
C ILE A 300 -4.44 19.16 14.91
N TRP A 301 -4.26 18.92 13.61
CA TRP A 301 -3.06 19.34 12.89
C TRP A 301 -2.87 20.86 12.91
N THR A 302 -3.90 21.63 12.59
CA THR A 302 -3.86 23.11 12.59
C THR A 302 -3.51 23.69 13.96
N LEU A 303 -3.95 23.05 15.05
CA LEU A 303 -3.64 23.48 16.40
C LEU A 303 -2.21 23.10 16.80
N GLU A 304 -1.79 21.86 16.57
CA GLU A 304 -0.45 21.37 16.95
C GLU A 304 0.65 22.00 16.07
N SER A 305 0.38 22.32 14.80
CA SER A 305 1.31 23.00 13.90
C SER A 305 1.73 24.39 14.39
N LYS A 306 0.96 25.00 15.30
CA LYS A 306 1.35 26.28 15.94
C LYS A 306 2.47 26.10 16.97
N THR A 307 2.56 24.91 17.57
CA THR A 307 3.54 24.59 18.61
C THR A 307 4.71 23.75 18.10
N ASP A 308 4.47 22.89 17.12
CA ASP A 308 5.45 21.96 16.54
C ASP A 308 5.32 21.94 15.01
N PRO A 309 5.73 23.03 14.32
CA PRO A 309 5.47 23.21 12.89
C PRO A 309 6.14 22.13 12.04
N GLY A 310 5.37 21.50 11.15
CA GLY A 310 5.89 20.51 10.20
C GLY A 310 6.19 19.12 10.77
N VAL A 311 6.26 18.94 12.09
CA VAL A 311 6.46 17.61 12.70
C VAL A 311 5.15 17.12 13.32
N GLY A 312 4.54 17.94 14.17
CA GLY A 312 3.23 17.67 14.78
C GLY A 312 3.15 16.33 15.52
N LEU A 313 4.11 16.00 16.40
CA LEU A 313 4.21 14.66 17.03
C LEU A 313 2.91 14.21 17.74
N LYS A 314 2.17 15.13 18.35
CA LYS A 314 0.89 14.78 18.99
C LYS A 314 -0.19 14.38 17.98
N TRP A 315 -0.19 14.96 16.79
CA TRP A 315 -1.10 14.56 15.72
C TRP A 315 -0.83 13.12 15.30
N TRP A 316 0.43 12.75 15.10
CA TRP A 316 0.82 11.37 14.77
C TRP A 316 0.38 10.37 15.84
N LYS A 317 0.58 10.71 17.12
CA LYS A 317 0.10 9.92 18.25
C LYS A 317 -1.42 9.77 18.25
N TYR A 318 -2.15 10.85 17.96
CA TYR A 318 -3.61 10.81 17.86
C TYR A 318 -4.07 9.89 16.73
N VAL A 319 -3.50 10.03 15.53
CA VAL A 319 -3.88 9.21 14.36
C VAL A 319 -3.66 7.73 14.65
N LYS A 320 -2.51 7.37 15.21
CA LYS A 320 -2.20 5.99 15.59
C LYS A 320 -3.15 5.45 16.66
N ALA A 321 -3.29 6.16 17.78
CA ALA A 321 -4.15 5.73 18.89
C ALA A 321 -5.64 5.67 18.49
N SER A 322 -6.12 6.64 17.71
CA SER A 322 -7.48 6.68 17.16
C SER A 322 -7.72 5.54 16.18
N GLY A 323 -6.76 5.24 15.29
CA GLY A 323 -6.84 4.09 14.39
C GLY A 323 -6.92 2.76 15.14
N GLU A 324 -6.13 2.59 16.21
CA GLU A 324 -6.12 1.35 17.01
C GLU A 324 -7.37 1.17 17.88
N ALA A 325 -7.89 2.26 18.45
CA ALA A 325 -9.02 2.25 19.39
C ALA A 325 -10.39 2.40 18.71
N CYS A 326 -10.50 3.30 17.73
CA CYS A 326 -11.75 3.68 17.09
C CYS A 326 -11.86 3.13 15.64
N GLY A 327 -10.74 3.00 14.93
CA GLY A 327 -10.73 2.65 13.50
C GLY A 327 -11.00 1.17 13.16
N LYS A 328 -11.14 0.29 14.14
CA LYS A 328 -11.34 -1.17 13.92
C LYS A 328 -12.81 -1.60 13.90
N ASP A 329 -13.70 -0.74 14.37
CA ASP A 329 -15.12 -1.03 14.49
C ASP A 329 -15.92 0.22 14.14
N GLU A 330 -16.83 0.10 13.19
CA GLU A 330 -17.63 1.21 12.67
C GLU A 330 -18.53 1.86 13.74
N ASN A 331 -18.97 1.11 14.76
CA ASN A 331 -19.78 1.66 15.84
C ASN A 331 -18.92 2.51 16.78
N ASN A 332 -17.71 2.05 17.10
CA ASN A 332 -16.77 2.85 17.87
C ASN A 332 -16.28 4.08 17.10
N PHE A 333 -16.11 3.95 15.79
CA PHE A 333 -15.66 5.05 14.93
C PHE A 333 -16.65 6.22 14.89
N ARG A 334 -17.95 5.93 14.70
CA ARG A 334 -18.98 6.99 14.67
C ARG A 334 -19.16 7.67 16.03
N GLU A 335 -18.82 6.98 17.11
CA GLU A 335 -18.98 7.52 18.45
C GLU A 335 -17.97 8.64 18.73
N ARG A 336 -18.49 9.87 18.83
CA ARG A 336 -17.73 11.04 19.30
C ARG A 336 -16.95 10.76 20.60
N SER A 337 -17.51 9.93 21.48
CA SER A 337 -16.90 9.56 22.76
C SER A 337 -15.54 8.85 22.59
N CYS A 338 -15.34 8.11 21.49
CA CYS A 338 -14.10 7.38 21.23
C CYS A 338 -12.94 8.35 20.97
N ALA A 339 -13.10 9.24 19.99
CA ALA A 339 -12.12 10.28 19.67
C ALA A 339 -11.81 11.18 20.89
N GLU A 340 -12.83 11.56 21.68
CA GLU A 340 -12.63 12.36 22.89
C GLU A 340 -11.84 11.63 23.99
N LYS A 341 -11.98 10.30 24.14
CA LYS A 341 -11.16 9.53 25.08
C LYS A 341 -9.68 9.58 24.67
N VAL A 342 -9.40 9.33 23.39
CA VAL A 342 -8.02 9.39 22.84
C VAL A 342 -7.43 10.81 23.00
N MET A 343 -8.21 11.85 22.70
CA MET A 343 -7.76 13.24 22.90
C MET A 343 -7.44 13.53 24.37
N LYS A 344 -8.23 13.03 25.33
CA LYS A 344 -7.96 13.19 26.77
C LYS A 344 -6.66 12.51 27.18
N GLU A 345 -6.46 11.28 26.74
CA GLU A 345 -5.24 10.50 27.03
C GLU A 345 -3.98 11.21 26.52
N LEU A 346 -4.08 11.84 25.34
CA LEU A 346 -2.97 12.56 24.71
C LEU A 346 -2.87 14.05 25.12
N SER A 347 -3.71 14.50 26.06
CA SER A 347 -3.77 15.90 26.51
C SER A 347 -4.00 16.91 25.37
N ILE A 348 -4.84 16.56 24.41
CA ILE A 348 -5.32 17.44 23.33
C ILE A 348 -6.56 18.19 23.84
N ASP A 349 -6.59 19.51 23.64
CA ASP A 349 -7.72 20.34 24.09
C ASP A 349 -8.96 20.12 23.20
N ILE A 350 -9.89 19.34 23.73
CA ILE A 350 -11.16 19.01 23.05
C ILE A 350 -11.95 20.27 22.71
N LYS A 351 -11.94 21.30 23.57
CA LYS A 351 -12.73 22.52 23.32
C LYS A 351 -12.14 23.31 22.17
N ALA A 352 -10.82 23.46 22.15
CA ALA A 352 -10.13 24.14 21.05
C ALA A 352 -10.32 23.39 19.72
N VAL A 353 -10.29 22.05 19.74
CA VAL A 353 -10.58 21.23 18.55
C VAL A 353 -12.03 21.44 18.10
N GLU A 354 -12.99 21.37 19.01
CA GLU A 354 -14.41 21.58 18.70
C GLU A 354 -14.66 22.98 18.10
N GLU A 355 -14.06 24.02 18.67
CA GLU A 355 -14.14 25.40 18.16
C GLU A 355 -13.51 25.52 16.76
N CYS A 356 -12.38 24.86 16.51
CA CYS A 356 -11.74 24.82 15.20
C CYS A 356 -12.61 24.16 14.13
N MET A 357 -13.35 23.10 14.49
CA MET A 357 -14.15 22.34 13.54
C MET A 357 -15.38 23.12 13.05
N GLN A 358 -15.82 24.16 13.76
CA GLN A 358 -17.01 24.92 13.38
C GLN A 358 -16.79 25.78 12.12
N PRO A 359 -17.82 25.97 11.26
CA PRO A 359 -19.15 25.38 11.36
C PRO A 359 -19.21 23.96 10.79
N TYR A 360 -19.81 23.01 11.52
CA TYR A 360 -20.03 21.66 11.00
C TYR A 360 -21.32 21.03 11.52
N GLY A 361 -21.88 20.12 10.73
CA GLY A 361 -23.02 19.30 11.13
C GLY A 361 -23.87 18.89 9.93
N VAL A 362 -24.65 17.82 10.08
CA VAL A 362 -25.47 17.27 8.97
C VAL A 362 -26.45 18.32 8.45
N ASN A 363 -27.11 19.06 9.35
CA ASN A 363 -28.13 20.07 9.01
C ASN A 363 -27.60 21.51 9.00
N VAL A 364 -26.28 21.70 9.07
CA VAL A 364 -25.67 23.03 9.10
C VAL A 364 -25.44 23.50 7.67
N ASP A 365 -26.16 24.51 7.20
CA ASP A 365 -25.95 25.06 5.86
C ASP A 365 -24.97 26.24 5.87
N GLU A 366 -23.72 25.95 6.22
CA GLU A 366 -22.62 26.91 6.18
C GLU A 366 -21.38 26.29 5.52
N VAL A 367 -20.58 27.11 4.86
CA VAL A 367 -19.29 26.69 4.30
C VAL A 367 -18.30 26.51 5.44
N ASN A 368 -17.68 25.33 5.52
CA ASN A 368 -16.59 25.08 6.46
C ASN A 368 -15.26 25.47 5.80
N PRO A 369 -14.53 26.48 6.31
CA PRO A 369 -13.30 26.96 5.66
C PRO A 369 -12.24 25.88 5.44
N LEU A 370 -12.07 24.95 6.38
CA LEU A 370 -11.05 23.89 6.28
C LEU A 370 -11.43 22.87 5.21
N LEU A 371 -12.69 22.39 5.20
CA LEU A 371 -13.14 21.44 4.18
C LEU A 371 -13.19 22.07 2.78
N GLU A 372 -13.53 23.36 2.69
CA GLU A 372 -13.55 24.08 1.42
C GLU A 372 -12.14 24.24 0.82
N GLU A 373 -11.15 24.52 1.65
CA GLU A 373 -9.75 24.60 1.24
C GLU A 373 -9.24 23.25 0.72
N GLU A 374 -9.48 22.16 1.47
CA GLU A 374 -9.14 20.79 1.06
C GLU A 374 -9.80 20.44 -0.28
N LEU A 375 -11.10 20.71 -0.44
CA LEU A 375 -11.83 20.39 -1.65
C LEU A 375 -11.31 21.16 -2.87
N LYS A 376 -10.94 22.42 -2.68
CA LYS A 376 -10.35 23.27 -3.73
C LYS A 376 -9.00 22.72 -4.18
N GLU A 377 -8.14 22.35 -3.23
CA GLU A 377 -6.82 21.83 -3.52
C GLU A 377 -6.88 20.42 -4.14
N GLN A 378 -7.73 19.54 -3.61
CA GLN A 378 -8.02 18.23 -4.20
C GLN A 378 -8.47 18.34 -5.66
N THR A 379 -9.34 19.30 -5.96
CA THR A 379 -9.84 19.54 -7.33
C THR A 379 -8.73 20.02 -8.26
N ALA A 380 -7.77 20.80 -7.76
CA ALA A 380 -6.62 21.28 -8.54
C ALA A 380 -5.64 20.15 -8.87
N LEU A 381 -5.44 19.22 -7.93
CA LEU A 381 -4.53 18.07 -8.09
C LEU A 381 -5.14 16.92 -8.90
N GLN A 382 -6.48 16.82 -8.98
CA GLN A 382 -7.17 15.73 -9.68
C GLN A 382 -6.71 14.34 -9.23
N LEU A 383 -6.66 14.13 -7.92
CA LEU A 383 -6.17 12.88 -7.31
C LEU A 383 -6.91 11.67 -7.87
N LEU A 384 -6.13 10.72 -8.40
CA LEU A 384 -6.66 9.47 -8.99
C LEU A 384 -6.72 8.32 -7.98
N ARG A 385 -5.85 8.32 -6.95
CA ARG A 385 -5.70 7.24 -5.98
C ARG A 385 -5.28 7.78 -4.62
N LEU A 386 -5.66 7.06 -3.56
CA LEU A 386 -5.24 7.32 -2.18
C LEU A 386 -4.43 6.14 -1.60
N PRO A 387 -3.54 6.41 -0.63
CA PRO A 387 -3.05 7.74 -0.28
C PRO A 387 -2.19 8.31 -1.41
N ALA A 388 -2.19 9.65 -1.57
CA ALA A 388 -1.32 10.33 -2.55
C ALA A 388 -0.23 11.11 -1.81
N LEU A 389 1.02 10.83 -2.14
CA LEU A 389 2.19 11.45 -1.52
C LEU A 389 2.78 12.50 -2.47
N TYR A 390 3.10 13.67 -1.93
CA TYR A 390 3.91 14.67 -2.63
C TYR A 390 5.15 15.00 -1.79
N VAL A 391 6.32 15.16 -2.43
CA VAL A 391 7.57 15.60 -1.78
C VAL A 391 8.17 16.71 -2.63
N ASP A 392 8.33 17.89 -2.03
CA ASP A 392 8.77 19.14 -2.66
C ASP A 392 8.01 19.44 -3.97
N GLY A 393 6.69 19.20 -3.95
CA GLY A 393 5.79 19.38 -5.08
C GLY A 393 5.77 18.23 -6.10
N VAL A 394 6.65 17.23 -5.96
CA VAL A 394 6.67 16.06 -6.84
C VAL A 394 5.68 15.01 -6.36
N HIS A 395 4.75 14.62 -7.22
CA HIS A 395 3.82 13.51 -6.95
C HIS A 395 4.56 12.16 -6.97
N ALA A 396 4.44 11.40 -5.89
CA ALA A 396 4.94 10.04 -5.82
C ALA A 396 4.22 9.14 -6.82
N ARG A 397 4.98 8.52 -7.72
CA ARG A 397 4.46 7.48 -8.61
C ARG A 397 4.56 6.12 -7.92
N GLY A 398 3.67 5.20 -8.28
CA GLY A 398 3.68 3.85 -7.74
C GLY A 398 3.00 3.71 -6.38
N ARG A 399 3.44 2.71 -5.61
CA ARG A 399 2.85 2.38 -4.30
C ARG A 399 3.30 3.37 -3.22
N VAL A 400 2.35 3.90 -2.46
CA VAL A 400 2.60 4.77 -1.30
C VAL A 400 2.52 3.94 -0.02
N ASP A 401 3.67 3.71 0.61
CA ASP A 401 3.82 2.98 1.86
C ASP A 401 5.03 3.50 2.64
N PRO A 402 5.32 3.01 3.86
CA PRO A 402 6.45 3.49 4.65
C PRO A 402 7.81 3.42 3.91
N THR A 403 8.01 2.44 3.04
CA THR A 403 9.28 2.27 2.29
C THR A 403 9.41 3.34 1.22
N SER A 404 8.37 3.56 0.42
CA SER A 404 8.40 4.58 -0.62
C SER A 404 8.38 6.00 -0.05
N ILE A 405 7.64 6.23 1.03
CA ILE A 405 7.64 7.51 1.76
C ILE A 405 9.05 7.84 2.26
N LEU A 406 9.71 6.91 2.97
CA LEU A 406 11.07 7.16 3.44
C LEU A 406 12.03 7.40 2.28
N GLY A 407 11.95 6.56 1.24
CA GLY A 407 12.81 6.69 0.06
C GLY A 407 12.66 8.03 -0.65
N MET A 408 11.42 8.52 -0.80
CA MET A 408 11.14 9.78 -1.48
C MET A 408 11.51 10.99 -0.63
N VAL A 409 11.16 11.01 0.66
CA VAL A 409 11.57 12.08 1.59
C VAL A 409 13.09 12.16 1.69
N CYS A 410 13.77 11.01 1.77
CA CYS A 410 15.22 10.97 1.82
C CYS A 410 15.89 11.46 0.53
N ALA A 411 15.27 11.19 -0.62
CA ALA A 411 15.71 11.74 -1.91
C ALA A 411 15.51 13.27 -1.98
N GLY A 412 14.48 13.81 -1.32
CA GLY A 412 14.22 15.26 -1.21
C GLY A 412 15.35 16.04 -0.54
N TYR A 413 16.15 15.43 0.35
CA TYR A 413 17.34 16.10 0.91
C TYR A 413 18.46 16.30 -0.11
N GLY A 414 18.44 15.56 -1.23
CA GLY A 414 19.44 15.66 -2.28
C GLY A 414 20.88 15.53 -1.75
N VAL A 415 21.68 16.57 -1.98
CA VAL A 415 23.09 16.63 -1.55
C VAL A 415 23.30 17.22 -0.16
N HIS A 416 22.23 17.64 0.52
CA HIS A 416 22.29 18.45 1.75
C HIS A 416 22.34 17.61 3.04
N ASP A 417 23.20 16.59 3.04
CA ASP A 417 23.47 15.73 4.21
C ASP A 417 22.19 15.15 4.84
N PRO A 418 21.57 14.12 4.23
CA PRO A 418 20.34 13.53 4.72
C PRO A 418 20.51 12.93 6.14
N PRO A 419 19.46 12.93 6.97
CA PRO A 419 19.49 12.26 8.29
C PRO A 419 19.94 10.80 8.22
N GLU A 420 20.57 10.28 9.29
CA GLU A 420 21.09 8.89 9.30
C GLU A 420 20.00 7.82 9.04
N VAL A 421 18.75 8.10 9.39
CA VAL A 421 17.60 7.24 9.12
C VAL A 421 17.41 6.98 7.63
N CYS A 422 17.89 7.87 6.75
CA CYS A 422 17.82 7.68 5.31
C CYS A 422 18.64 6.49 4.80
N SER A 423 19.61 5.98 5.58
CA SER A 423 20.26 4.70 5.29
C SER A 423 19.28 3.51 5.28
N CYS A 424 18.16 3.63 6.01
CA CYS A 424 17.11 2.61 6.08
C CYS A 424 16.24 2.55 4.83
N ALA A 425 16.23 3.57 3.96
CA ALA A 425 15.43 3.59 2.73
C ALA A 425 15.80 2.48 1.74
N SER A 426 16.96 1.85 1.92
CA SER A 426 17.42 0.70 1.13
C SER A 426 16.85 -0.64 1.61
N GLN A 427 16.16 -0.67 2.75
CA GLN A 427 15.67 -1.90 3.37
C GLN A 427 14.34 -2.34 2.78
N SER A 428 14.09 -3.66 2.81
CA SER A 428 12.77 -4.21 2.56
C SER A 428 11.76 -3.74 3.62
N SER A 429 10.48 -3.79 3.29
CA SER A 429 9.38 -3.44 4.20
C SER A 429 9.45 -4.14 5.56
N VAL A 430 9.95 -5.38 5.62
CA VAL A 430 10.08 -6.16 6.86
C VAL A 430 11.16 -5.61 7.78
N GLY A 431 12.30 -5.17 7.23
CA GLY A 431 13.44 -4.67 8.01
C GLY A 431 13.43 -3.16 8.23
N LEU A 432 12.55 -2.43 7.53
CA LEU A 432 12.50 -0.98 7.55
C LEU A 432 12.21 -0.43 8.96
N LEU A 433 11.15 -0.90 9.61
CA LEU A 433 10.75 -0.41 10.92
C LEU A 433 11.80 -0.65 11.99
N ASP A 434 12.42 -1.83 11.98
CA ASP A 434 13.50 -2.14 12.91
C ASP A 434 14.72 -1.25 12.67
N CYS A 435 15.03 -0.93 11.41
CA CYS A 435 16.08 0.03 11.08
C CYS A 435 15.75 1.44 11.58
N VAL A 436 14.52 1.91 11.37
CA VAL A 436 14.05 3.24 11.80
C VAL A 436 14.07 3.38 13.31
N LYS A 437 13.61 2.37 14.05
CA LYS A 437 13.66 2.34 15.54
C LYS A 437 15.06 2.51 16.09
N VAL A 438 16.04 1.98 15.37
CA VAL A 438 17.45 2.00 15.75
C VAL A 438 18.18 3.23 15.16
N GLY A 439 17.48 4.02 14.34
CA GLY A 439 17.91 5.31 13.80
C GLY A 439 18.82 5.22 12.58
N SER A 440 19.44 4.06 12.29
CA SER A 440 20.26 3.86 11.10
C SER A 440 20.52 2.38 10.82
N LEU A 441 20.87 2.07 9.57
CA LEU A 441 21.28 0.72 9.17
C LEU A 441 22.53 0.26 9.93
N ALA A 442 23.49 1.16 10.15
CA ALA A 442 24.73 0.85 10.86
C ALA A 442 24.45 0.43 12.32
N ASN A 443 23.54 1.13 12.98
CA ASN A 443 23.12 0.80 14.34
C ASN A 443 22.30 -0.51 14.36
N ALA A 444 21.42 -0.73 13.38
CA ALA A 444 20.66 -1.98 13.27
C ALA A 444 21.58 -3.20 13.05
N ALA A 445 22.62 -3.05 12.22
CA ALA A 445 23.67 -4.05 12.04
C ALA A 445 24.48 -4.29 13.34
N ALA A 446 24.77 -3.25 14.12
CA ALA A 446 25.46 -3.38 15.40
C ALA A 446 24.60 -4.10 16.48
N ILE A 447 23.29 -3.88 16.49
CA ILE A 447 22.37 -4.57 17.40
C ILE A 447 22.19 -6.03 17.00
N THR A 448 22.08 -6.36 15.71
CA THR A 448 22.04 -7.76 15.26
C THR A 448 23.35 -8.49 15.50
N ALA A 449 24.50 -7.79 15.38
CA ALA A 449 25.81 -8.33 15.76
C ALA A 449 25.97 -8.58 17.27
N SER A 450 25.26 -7.83 18.12
CA SER A 450 25.29 -8.02 19.59
C SER A 450 24.14 -8.89 20.13
N GLY A 451 23.04 -9.02 19.39
CA GLY A 451 21.86 -9.84 19.71
C GLY A 451 21.81 -11.21 19.05
N GLY A 452 22.79 -11.56 18.21
CA GLY A 452 22.94 -12.93 17.72
C GLY A 452 23.13 -13.91 18.88
N TYR A 453 22.42 -15.04 18.87
CA TYR A 453 22.58 -16.11 19.85
C TYR A 453 24.07 -16.40 20.03
N SER A 454 24.59 -16.09 21.23
CA SER A 454 25.96 -16.42 21.59
C SER A 454 26.22 -17.90 21.30
N PHE A 455 27.42 -18.23 20.82
CA PHE A 455 27.88 -19.62 20.67
C PHE A 455 27.60 -20.46 21.92
N THR A 456 27.60 -19.83 23.10
CA THR A 456 27.23 -20.46 24.38
C THR A 456 25.77 -20.96 24.41
N SER A 457 24.82 -20.22 23.84
CA SER A 457 23.40 -20.61 23.78
C SER A 457 23.18 -21.82 22.88
N LEU A 458 23.86 -21.88 21.73
CA LEU A 458 23.84 -23.04 20.84
C LEU A 458 24.42 -24.29 21.52
N VAL A 459 25.54 -24.15 22.24
CA VAL A 459 26.16 -25.26 22.98
C VAL A 459 25.26 -25.78 24.09
N VAL A 460 24.55 -24.90 24.82
CA VAL A 460 23.63 -25.31 25.90
C VAL A 460 22.44 -26.10 25.35
N VAL A 461 21.84 -25.66 24.24
CA VAL A 461 20.73 -26.38 23.60
C VAL A 461 21.18 -27.75 23.10
N LEU A 462 22.38 -27.83 22.51
CA LEU A 462 22.94 -29.08 22.01
C LEU A 462 23.27 -30.06 23.15
N LEU A 463 23.79 -29.56 24.27
CA LEU A 463 24.00 -30.36 25.48
C LEU A 463 22.69 -30.85 26.11
N ALA A 464 21.64 -30.02 26.11
CA ALA A 464 20.31 -30.43 26.58
C ALA A 464 19.74 -31.56 25.70
N PHE A 465 19.90 -31.46 24.38
CA PHE A 465 19.46 -32.49 23.45
C PHE A 465 20.23 -33.80 23.63
N VAL A 466 21.56 -33.74 23.76
CA VAL A 466 22.41 -34.90 24.07
C VAL A 466 22.02 -35.51 25.42
N GLY A 467 21.72 -34.69 26.43
CA GLY A 467 21.25 -35.15 27.74
C GLY A 467 19.94 -35.92 27.66
N ILE A 468 18.97 -35.46 26.87
CA ILE A 468 17.69 -36.15 26.66
C ILE A 468 17.89 -37.48 25.96
N VAL A 469 18.74 -37.53 24.92
CA VAL A 469 19.05 -38.78 24.20
C VAL A 469 19.78 -39.77 25.12
N ALA A 470 20.73 -39.31 25.93
CA ALA A 470 21.43 -40.14 26.91
C ALA A 470 20.50 -40.68 28.00
N ALA A 471 19.59 -39.85 28.52
CA ALA A 471 18.59 -40.28 29.50
C ALA A 471 17.61 -41.31 28.89
N GLY A 472 17.15 -41.09 27.66
CA GLY A 472 16.33 -42.05 26.91
C GLY A 472 17.06 -43.38 26.69
N GLY A 473 18.32 -43.33 26.28
CA GLY A 473 19.19 -44.52 26.13
C GLY A 473 19.40 -45.28 27.44
N PHE A 474 19.62 -44.57 28.55
CA PHE A 474 19.77 -45.18 29.87
C PHE A 474 18.48 -45.86 30.35
N VAL A 475 17.32 -45.23 30.15
CA VAL A 475 16.02 -45.83 30.47
C VAL A 475 15.78 -47.07 29.62
N TYR A 476 16.06 -47.00 28.32
CA TYR A 476 15.95 -48.15 27.41
C TYR A 476 16.84 -49.31 27.86
N TRP A 477 18.13 -49.06 28.08
CA TRP A 477 19.08 -50.06 28.56
C TRP A 477 18.66 -50.70 29.88
N ARG A 478 18.17 -49.91 30.84
CA ARG A 478 17.69 -50.40 32.13
C ARG A 478 16.42 -51.25 31.98
N ARG A 479 15.57 -50.96 30.99
CA ARG A 479 14.35 -51.74 30.69
C ARG A 479 14.70 -53.07 30.01
N THR A 480 15.67 -53.09 29.10
CA THR A 480 16.16 -54.32 28.46
C THR A 480 16.81 -55.27 29.47
N GLN A 481 17.58 -54.74 30.44
CA GLN A 481 18.15 -55.53 31.54
C GLN A 481 17.11 -56.12 32.51
N ARG A 482 15.88 -55.56 32.56
CA ARG A 482 14.76 -56.17 33.29
C ARG A 482 14.16 -57.32 32.47
N HIS A 483 13.93 -57.11 31.18
CA HIS A 483 13.44 -58.17 30.29
C HIS A 483 14.35 -59.40 30.23
N MET A 484 15.68 -59.21 30.25
CA MET A 484 16.65 -60.32 30.31
C MET A 484 16.52 -61.15 31.61
N ARG A 485 16.17 -60.52 32.74
CA ARG A 485 15.98 -61.22 34.03
C ARG A 485 14.71 -62.06 34.07
N ASP A 486 13.67 -61.63 33.36
CA ASP A 486 12.40 -62.36 33.30
C ASP A 486 12.50 -63.62 32.42
N GLN A 487 13.30 -63.56 31.34
CA GLN A 487 13.61 -64.74 30.51
C GLN A 487 14.48 -65.78 31.24
N VAL A 488 15.40 -65.34 32.11
CA VAL A 488 16.19 -66.27 32.95
C VAL A 488 15.31 -66.91 34.02
N ARG A 489 14.32 -66.19 34.58
CA ARG A 489 13.36 -66.74 35.54
C ARG A 489 12.36 -67.71 34.90
N SER A 490 11.94 -67.49 33.65
CA SER A 490 11.04 -68.45 32.97
C SER A 490 11.74 -69.76 32.62
N ILE A 491 13.06 -69.76 32.40
CA ILE A 491 13.86 -71.00 32.21
C ILE A 491 14.11 -71.72 33.55
N LEU A 492 14.20 -70.99 34.67
CA LEU A 492 14.42 -71.58 36.01
C LEU A 492 13.11 -72.07 36.67
N ALA A 493 11.94 -71.64 36.18
CA ALA A 493 10.64 -72.07 36.68
C ALA A 493 10.25 -73.51 36.27
N GLU A 494 10.99 -74.13 35.35
CA GLU A 494 10.77 -75.51 34.89
C GLU A 494 11.46 -76.57 35.78
N TYR A 495 12.19 -76.13 36.82
CA TYR A 495 12.82 -77.00 37.82
C TYR A 495 12.33 -76.72 39.26
N MET A 496 11.11 -76.21 39.41
CA MET A 496 10.47 -76.06 40.73
C MET A 496 9.42 -77.15 40.92
N PRO A 497 9.63 -78.11 41.84
CA PRO A 497 8.68 -79.21 42.04
C PRO A 497 7.40 -78.70 42.72
N LEU A 498 6.27 -79.02 42.08
CA LEU A 498 4.91 -78.81 42.59
C LEU A 498 4.62 -79.84 43.68
N GLU A 499 4.30 -79.37 44.89
CA GLU A 499 3.51 -80.14 45.85
C GLU A 499 2.11 -79.50 45.92
N ASP A 500 1.11 -80.37 45.71
CA ASP A 500 -0.32 -80.13 45.75
C ASP A 500 -0.84 -79.85 47.16
N GLN A 501 -1.80 -78.92 47.27
CA GLN A 501 -3.00 -78.97 48.14
C GLN A 501 -3.79 -77.67 47.91
N SER A 502 -4.87 -77.66 47.11
CA SER A 502 -6.25 -78.07 47.41
C SER A 502 -6.94 -77.23 48.49
N MET A 503 -7.95 -76.47 48.04
CA MET A 503 -9.23 -76.14 48.68
C MET A 503 -9.20 -75.50 50.09
N ASP A 504 -9.59 -74.23 50.19
CA ASP A 504 -10.99 -73.87 50.45
C ASP A 504 -11.15 -72.35 50.50
N ASP A 505 -12.32 -71.94 50.02
CA ASP A 505 -12.87 -70.59 49.99
C ASP A 505 -13.02 -69.99 51.39
N ASP A 506 -12.70 -68.70 51.55
CA ASP A 506 -13.57 -67.83 52.33
C ASP A 506 -13.67 -66.45 51.66
N TYR A 507 -14.90 -66.00 51.53
CA TYR A 507 -15.33 -64.77 50.89
C TYR A 507 -15.09 -63.60 51.83
N ASP A 508 -14.57 -62.48 51.31
CA ASP A 508 -15.01 -61.17 51.79
C ASP A 508 -15.45 -60.32 50.58
N MET A 509 -16.77 -60.14 50.51
CA MET A 509 -17.43 -59.17 49.68
C MET A 509 -17.02 -57.78 50.12
N GLU A 510 -16.63 -56.93 49.17
CA GLU A 510 -17.37 -55.69 49.00
C GLU A 510 -17.21 -55.14 47.58
N ASP A 511 -18.39 -54.97 46.99
CA ASP A 511 -18.78 -53.96 46.01
C ASP A 511 -18.75 -54.29 44.51
N GLU A 512 -19.80 -55.03 44.15
CA GLU A 512 -20.49 -55.04 42.87
C GLU A 512 -20.84 -53.61 42.39
N ARG A 513 -20.01 -52.99 41.54
CA ARG A 513 -20.54 -51.99 40.57
C ARG A 513 -19.70 -51.73 39.33
N SER A 514 -18.99 -52.75 38.83
CA SER A 514 -18.15 -52.62 37.61
C SER A 514 -18.40 -53.71 36.57
N ARG A 515 -19.47 -54.50 36.72
CA ARG A 515 -19.79 -55.65 35.85
C ARG A 515 -21.05 -55.54 35.00
N MET A 516 -21.67 -54.36 34.91
CA MET A 516 -22.72 -54.09 33.92
C MET A 516 -22.43 -52.81 33.12
N LEU A 517 -21.33 -52.81 32.37
CA LEU A 517 -21.01 -51.77 31.39
C LEU A 517 -20.83 -52.40 30.01
N HIS A 518 -21.50 -51.82 29.03
CA HIS A 518 -21.60 -52.28 27.65
C HIS A 518 -20.22 -52.20 26.94
N PRO A 519 -19.88 -53.08 25.99
CA PRO A 519 -18.53 -53.19 25.42
C PRO A 519 -17.94 -51.90 24.81
N ALA A 520 -18.77 -50.92 24.43
CA ALA A 520 -18.33 -49.64 23.88
C ALA A 520 -17.72 -48.68 24.93
N GLU A 521 -18.14 -48.74 26.20
CA GLU A 521 -17.62 -47.86 27.26
C GLU A 521 -16.26 -48.33 27.80
N ARG A 522 -15.93 -49.62 27.64
CA ARG A 522 -14.60 -50.16 27.97
C ARG A 522 -13.49 -49.70 27.01
N ALA A 523 -13.86 -49.26 25.80
CA ALA A 523 -12.91 -48.80 24.79
C ALA A 523 -12.53 -47.31 24.93
N ALA A 524 -13.40 -46.48 25.53
CA ALA A 524 -13.14 -45.05 25.72
C ALA A 524 -12.20 -44.75 26.90
N ALA A 525 -12.15 -45.62 27.93
CA ALA A 525 -11.34 -45.41 29.13
C ALA A 525 -9.83 -45.73 28.96
N LYS A 526 -9.38 -46.12 27.77
CA LYS A 526 -8.00 -46.59 27.51
C LYS A 526 -7.22 -45.85 26.42
N SER A 527 -7.68 -44.68 25.94
CA SER A 527 -6.92 -43.89 24.96
C SER A 527 -6.44 -42.54 25.54
N PRO A 528 -5.15 -42.17 25.39
CA PRO A 528 -4.62 -40.90 25.87
C PRO A 528 -4.74 -39.81 24.80
N ARG A 529 -5.26 -38.65 25.20
CA ARG A 529 -5.40 -37.37 24.47
C ARG A 529 -6.53 -37.29 23.45
N GLY A 530 -7.48 -36.40 23.78
CA GLY A 530 -8.63 -36.06 22.97
C GLY A 530 -8.30 -35.19 21.75
N TYR A 531 -9.03 -35.48 20.68
CA TYR A 531 -9.42 -34.51 19.67
C TYR A 531 -10.64 -35.08 18.96
N MET A 532 -11.75 -34.35 18.99
CA MET A 532 -12.98 -34.67 18.24
C MET A 532 -13.18 -33.52 17.25
N PRO A 533 -13.10 -33.76 15.93
CA PRO A 533 -13.56 -32.79 14.94
C PRO A 533 -15.00 -33.14 14.54
N SER A 534 -15.97 -32.30 14.86
CA SER A 534 -17.30 -32.38 14.26
C SER A 534 -17.50 -31.21 13.29
N ARG A 535 -17.31 -31.49 12.00
CA ARG A 535 -17.94 -30.72 10.92
C ARG A 535 -19.05 -31.60 10.36
N GLY A 536 -20.27 -31.09 10.45
CA GLY A 536 -21.47 -31.74 9.94
C GLY A 536 -21.50 -31.76 8.41
N PHE A 537 -22.21 -32.76 7.90
CA PHE A 537 -22.78 -32.80 6.57
C PHE A 537 -24.17 -33.45 6.68
N LEU A 538 -25.16 -32.64 6.27
CA LEU A 538 -26.44 -32.91 5.59
C LEU A 538 -27.04 -34.32 5.63
N ASP A 539 -28.31 -34.37 6.02
CA ASP A 539 -29.42 -35.14 5.41
C ASP A 539 -30.68 -34.23 5.58
N GLU A 540 -31.33 -33.75 4.51
CA GLU A 540 -32.44 -34.40 3.76
C GLU A 540 -33.68 -34.56 4.65
N ASP A 541 -34.66 -33.67 4.52
CA ASP A 541 -35.98 -33.89 3.84
C ASP A 541 -37.05 -33.86 4.95
N GLU A 542 -38.30 -33.40 4.86
CA GLU A 542 -39.32 -33.34 3.81
C GLU A 542 -40.47 -32.51 4.47
N GLU A 543 -41.06 -31.50 3.81
CA GLU A 543 -42.42 -31.52 3.24
C GLU A 543 -43.58 -30.92 4.10
N GLU A 544 -44.48 -30.27 3.35
CA GLU A 544 -45.90 -30.01 3.59
C GLU A 544 -46.38 -28.91 4.57
N GLY A 545 -46.84 -27.80 3.95
CA GLY A 545 -48.28 -27.53 3.88
C GLY A 545 -48.95 -26.74 5.02
N MET A 546 -48.92 -25.41 4.94
CA MET A 546 -50.11 -24.52 4.96
C MET A 546 -49.71 -23.05 4.82
#